data_AF-A0A2B8AMM2-F1
#
_entry.id   AF-A0A2B8AMM2-F1
#
_cell.length_a   1.000
_cell.length_b   1.000
_cell.length_c   1.000
_cell.angle_alpha   90.00
_cell.angle_beta   90.00
_cell.angle_gamma   90.00
#
_symmetry.space_group_name_H-M   'P 1'
#
loop_
_entity.id
_entity.type
_entity.pdbx_description
1 polymer ?
#
loop_
_entity_poly.entity_id
_entity_poly.type
_entity_poly.pdbx_seq_one_letter_code
_entity_poly.pdbx_strand_id
1 'polypeptide(L)'
;MVGAPSTESGEILIVLVDPGRPGVLTVPVRDRLGQRLAAAGTVDFDDVRVERAQVIGAAARDEHAVSPAAALAPLALRLALAHVSLGIAQEALAEARDISRAAPSAAERGAAAPAARSGTDPYLLSTYGELAIDAHTAAAVVDRATDAMARGLSAGRNVSMETCADISVLVAAAEAVTGRATAHITARVLELTDRSGPPGITDRAGSGAALDRFWRNARVLTAQSSPAHRLRDIGDHYLNGSHPPFAHRP
;
A
#
# COMPACT_ATOMS: atom_id res chain seq x y z
N MET A 1 3.25 13.97 14.52
CA MET A 1 2.85 13.18 15.71
C MET A 1 3.94 12.17 15.98
N VAL A 2 4.49 12.12 17.19
CA VAL A 2 5.63 11.25 17.57
C VAL A 2 5.39 10.65 18.94
N GLY A 3 5.89 9.44 19.17
CA GLY A 3 5.92 8.79 20.49
C GLY A 3 7.23 9.07 21.21
N ALA A 4 7.17 9.52 22.47
CA ALA A 4 8.36 9.76 23.29
C ALA A 4 8.16 9.23 24.73
N PRO A 5 9.17 8.60 25.36
CA PRO A 5 9.06 8.16 26.73
C PRO A 5 9.01 9.36 27.70
N SER A 6 8.06 9.33 28.63
CA SER A 6 8.00 10.24 29.77
C SER A 6 9.11 9.93 30.75
N THR A 7 9.87 10.94 31.15
CA THR A 7 10.91 10.80 32.19
C THR A 7 10.32 10.59 33.59
N GLU A 8 9.06 10.98 33.81
CA GLU A 8 8.38 10.81 35.10
C GLU A 8 7.74 9.43 35.26
N SER A 9 7.02 8.96 34.23
CA SER A 9 6.22 7.71 34.30
C SER A 9 6.80 6.55 33.48
N GLY A 10 7.81 6.80 32.65
CA GLY A 10 8.33 5.84 31.67
C GLY A 10 7.32 5.45 30.58
N GLU A 11 6.17 6.14 30.48
CA GLU A 11 5.14 5.85 29.48
C GLU A 11 5.49 6.48 28.14
N ILE A 12 5.19 5.79 27.04
CA ILE A 12 5.29 6.40 25.71
C ILE A 12 4.11 7.37 25.56
N LEU A 13 4.39 8.67 25.46
CA LEU A 13 3.41 9.70 25.17
C LEU A 13 3.36 9.98 23.68
N ILE A 14 2.16 10.06 23.12
CA ILE A 14 1.93 10.52 21.75
C ILE A 14 1.76 12.04 21.79
N VAL A 15 2.64 12.75 21.08
CA VAL A 15 2.69 14.22 21.07
C VAL A 15 2.58 14.79 19.67
N LEU A 16 1.95 15.97 19.56
CA LEU A 16 1.85 16.74 18.33
C LEU A 16 2.83 17.93 18.39
N VAL A 17 3.91 17.83 17.62
CA VAL A 17 4.95 18.84 17.52
C VAL A 17 4.89 19.52 16.15
N ASP A 18 4.99 20.85 16.15
CA ASP A 18 5.12 21.64 14.94
C ASP A 18 6.50 21.40 14.30
N PRO A 19 6.58 20.97 13.03
CA PRO A 19 7.87 20.75 12.35
C PRO A 19 8.71 22.03 12.20
N GLY A 20 8.13 23.23 12.30
CA GLY A 20 8.85 24.50 12.27
C GLY A 20 9.47 24.92 13.60
N ARG A 21 9.29 24.14 14.67
CA ARG A 21 9.76 24.49 16.02
C ARG A 21 11.29 24.39 16.11
N PRO A 22 11.97 25.32 16.81
CA PRO A 22 13.40 25.18 17.10
C PRO A 22 13.71 23.83 17.75
N GLY A 23 14.78 23.18 17.30
CA GLY A 23 15.19 21.85 17.74
C GLY A 23 14.57 20.69 16.94
N VAL A 24 13.61 20.94 16.03
CA VAL A 24 13.11 19.91 15.11
C VAL A 24 13.93 19.94 13.82
N LEU A 25 14.67 18.86 13.55
CA LEU A 25 15.54 18.74 12.38
C LEU A 25 15.02 17.62 11.48
N THR A 26 14.63 17.96 10.25
CA THR A 26 14.18 16.96 9.28
C THR A 26 15.33 16.62 8.32
N VAL A 27 15.74 15.36 8.31
CA VAL A 27 16.76 14.83 7.40
C VAL A 27 16.05 14.00 6.31
N PRO A 28 15.86 14.55 5.10
CA PRO A 28 15.21 13.81 4.02
C PRO A 28 16.12 12.68 3.54
N VAL A 29 15.53 11.50 3.30
CA VAL A 29 16.26 10.40 2.65
C VAL A 29 16.40 10.72 1.17
N ARG A 30 17.63 10.96 0.73
CA ARG A 30 18.02 11.03 -0.68
C ARG A 30 18.29 9.59 -1.12
N ASP A 31 17.87 9.22 -2.32
CA ASP A 31 18.07 7.89 -2.93
C ASP A 31 17.12 6.77 -2.49
N ARG A 32 15.82 7.02 -2.68
CA ARG A 32 14.81 5.95 -2.60
C ARG A 32 14.58 5.24 -3.92
N LEU A 33 14.40 3.93 -3.85
CA LEU A 33 13.96 3.11 -4.97
C LEU A 33 12.63 3.65 -5.55
N GLY A 34 11.60 3.72 -4.71
CA GLY A 34 10.28 4.28 -5.01
C GLY A 34 9.77 5.16 -3.88
N GLN A 35 8.55 5.68 -4.00
CA GLN A 35 7.98 6.66 -3.06
C GLN A 35 8.92 7.86 -2.84
N ARG A 36 9.57 8.31 -3.92
CA ARG A 36 10.61 9.36 -3.89
C ARG A 36 10.08 10.73 -3.44
N LEU A 37 8.80 10.99 -3.70
CA LEU A 37 8.11 12.22 -3.28
C LEU A 37 7.35 12.06 -1.96
N ALA A 38 7.31 10.84 -1.40
CA ALA A 38 6.83 10.69 -0.04
C ALA A 38 7.89 11.34 0.85
N ALA A 39 7.54 12.45 1.49
CA ALA A 39 8.39 13.24 2.38
C ALA A 39 8.74 12.48 3.68
N ALA A 40 9.24 11.26 3.54
CA ALA A 40 9.73 10.47 4.64
C ALA A 40 11.26 10.59 4.73
N GLY A 41 11.73 10.57 5.96
CA GLY A 41 13.09 10.85 6.34
C GLY A 41 13.22 10.62 7.84
N THR A 42 14.38 10.97 8.39
CA THR A 42 14.56 11.00 9.84
C THR A 42 14.13 12.37 10.35
N VAL A 43 13.49 12.40 11.52
CA VAL A 43 13.24 13.64 12.24
C VAL A 43 13.95 13.53 13.58
N ASP A 44 14.94 14.39 13.78
CA ASP A 44 15.66 14.50 15.03
C ASP A 44 15.02 15.61 15.88
N PHE A 45 14.94 15.36 17.18
CA PHE A 45 14.39 16.29 18.16
C PHE A 45 15.48 16.63 19.18
N ASP A 46 15.91 17.89 19.21
CA ASP A 46 16.89 18.43 20.14
C ASP A 46 16.23 19.42 21.10
N ASP A 47 16.12 19.02 22.37
CA ASP A 47 15.49 19.78 23.47
C ASP A 47 14.17 20.50 23.10
N VAL A 48 13.34 19.83 22.30
CA VAL A 48 12.09 20.39 21.82
C VAL A 48 11.08 20.43 22.96
N ARG A 49 10.81 21.63 23.48
CA ARG A 49 9.77 21.85 24.49
C ARG A 49 8.43 21.33 23.99
N VAL A 50 7.71 20.54 24.79
CA VAL A 50 6.34 20.08 24.51
C VAL A 50 5.41 20.56 25.62
N GLU A 51 4.34 21.24 25.25
CA GLU A 51 3.32 21.69 26.20
C GLU A 51 2.26 20.61 26.45
N ARG A 52 1.60 20.67 27.61
CA ARG A 52 0.58 19.68 27.98
C ARG A 52 -0.56 19.59 26.96
N ALA A 53 -0.94 20.71 26.34
CA ALA A 53 -1.96 20.75 25.29
C ALA A 53 -1.55 20.03 23.99
N GLN A 54 -0.26 19.78 23.80
CA GLN A 54 0.29 19.07 22.65
C GLN A 54 0.37 17.55 22.88
N VAL A 55 0.08 17.09 24.10
CA VAL A 55 0.04 15.67 24.45
C VAL A 55 -1.34 15.14 24.10
N ILE A 56 -1.39 14.20 23.14
CA ILE A 56 -2.63 13.55 22.71
C ILE A 56 -3.05 12.50 23.75
N GLY A 57 -2.07 11.82 24.35
CA GLY A 57 -2.28 10.84 25.42
C GLY A 57 -1.10 9.90 25.57
N ALA A 58 -1.17 8.99 26.54
CA ALA A 58 -0.24 7.87 26.64
C ALA A 58 -0.61 6.80 25.59
N ALA A 59 0.40 6.28 24.89
CA ALA A 59 0.25 5.04 24.14
C ALA A 59 -0.08 3.93 25.13
N ALA A 60 -1.16 3.19 24.88
CA ALA A 60 -1.56 2.10 25.75
C ALA A 60 -0.44 1.06 25.83
N ARG A 61 -0.02 0.73 27.05
CA ARG A 61 0.96 -0.33 27.32
C ARG A 61 0.37 -1.73 27.15
N ASP A 62 -0.96 -1.84 27.24
CA ASP A 62 -1.73 -3.06 27.11
C ASP A 62 -2.73 -2.92 25.96
N GLU A 63 -2.77 -3.88 25.05
CA GLU A 63 -3.73 -3.95 23.94
C GLU A 63 -5.19 -3.92 24.47
N HIS A 64 -5.43 -4.36 25.71
CA HIS A 64 -6.73 -4.30 26.40
C HIS A 64 -7.10 -2.93 26.98
N ALA A 65 -6.13 -2.00 27.09
CA ALA A 65 -6.36 -0.65 27.59
C ALA A 65 -6.65 0.37 26.46
N VAL A 66 -6.56 -0.06 25.19
CA VAL A 66 -6.91 0.77 24.04
C VAL A 66 -8.43 0.83 23.90
N SER A 67 -9.00 2.03 23.86
CA SER A 67 -10.43 2.15 23.53
C SER A 67 -10.71 1.56 22.13
N PRO A 68 -11.82 0.85 21.92
CA PRO A 68 -12.16 0.27 20.61
C PRO A 68 -12.07 1.29 19.46
N ALA A 69 -12.53 2.53 19.69
CA ALA A 69 -12.47 3.60 18.71
C ALA A 69 -11.03 3.99 18.34
N ALA A 70 -10.10 4.00 19.30
CA ALA A 70 -8.69 4.29 19.05
C ALA A 70 -7.99 3.17 18.29
N ALA A 71 -8.44 1.92 18.44
CA ALA A 71 -7.90 0.77 17.70
C ALA A 71 -8.16 0.86 16.17
N LEU A 72 -9.15 1.62 15.73
CA LEU A 72 -9.45 1.82 14.31
C LEU A 72 -8.42 2.71 13.59
N ALA A 73 -7.73 3.61 14.29
CA ALA A 73 -6.79 4.55 13.68
C ALA A 73 -5.63 3.86 12.91
N PRO A 74 -4.87 2.91 13.51
CA PRO A 74 -3.83 2.20 12.76
C PRO A 74 -4.39 1.32 11.63
N LEU A 75 -5.59 0.75 11.81
CA LEU A 75 -6.27 -0.03 10.76
C LEU A 75 -6.67 0.84 9.57
N ALA A 76 -7.14 2.06 9.81
CA ALA A 76 -7.51 3.02 8.77
C ALA A 76 -6.29 3.43 7.93
N LEU A 77 -5.15 3.68 8.58
CA LEU A 77 -3.90 3.96 7.86
C LEU A 77 -3.47 2.78 6.98
N ARG A 78 -3.50 1.56 7.52
CA ARG A 78 -3.17 0.33 6.79
C ARG A 78 -4.10 0.12 5.59
N LEU A 79 -5.40 0.33 5.75
CA LEU A 79 -6.36 0.25 4.67
C LEU A 79 -6.11 1.34 3.60
N ALA A 80 -5.77 2.57 4.01
CA ALA A 80 -5.40 3.62 3.07
C ALA A 80 -4.16 3.24 2.24
N LEU A 81 -3.16 2.59 2.84
CA LEU A 81 -1.99 2.08 2.10
C LEU A 81 -2.35 0.94 1.13
N ALA A 82 -3.33 0.09 1.48
CA ALA A 82 -3.87 -0.92 0.56
C ALA A 82 -4.54 -0.25 -0.66
N HIS A 83 -5.33 0.80 -0.46
CA HIS A 83 -5.93 1.61 -1.53
C HIS A 83 -4.86 2.22 -2.46
N VAL A 84 -3.81 2.82 -1.89
CA VAL A 84 -2.70 3.37 -2.68
C VAL A 84 -2.02 2.28 -3.51
N SER A 85 -1.79 1.10 -2.93
CA SER A 85 -1.19 -0.04 -3.63
C SER A 85 -2.08 -0.55 -4.77
N LEU A 86 -3.39 -0.64 -4.54
CA LEU A 86 -4.37 -1.01 -5.56
C LEU A 86 -4.39 -0.01 -6.71
N GLY A 87 -4.38 1.30 -6.41
CA GLY A 87 -4.33 2.35 -7.43
C GLY A 87 -3.06 2.27 -8.29
N ILE A 88 -1.91 1.98 -7.68
CA ILE A 88 -0.64 1.72 -8.41
C ILE A 88 -0.80 0.55 -9.38
N ALA A 89 -1.41 -0.56 -8.94
CA ALA A 89 -1.61 -1.74 -9.78
C ALA A 89 -2.57 -1.46 -10.96
N GLN A 90 -3.69 -0.80 -10.68
CA GLN A 90 -4.69 -0.46 -11.68
C GLN A 90 -4.13 0.49 -12.75
N GLU A 91 -3.40 1.53 -12.33
CA GLU A 91 -2.81 2.50 -13.25
C GLU A 91 -1.68 1.86 -14.08
N ALA A 92 -0.84 1.03 -13.48
CA ALA A 92 0.18 0.28 -14.21
C ALA A 92 -0.44 -0.58 -15.32
N LEU A 93 -1.54 -1.26 -15.02
CA LEU A 93 -2.28 -2.08 -15.99
C LEU A 93 -2.93 -1.24 -17.09
N ALA A 94 -3.53 -0.10 -16.73
CA ALA A 94 -4.17 0.81 -17.68
C ALA A 94 -3.16 1.44 -18.64
N GLU A 95 -2.02 1.92 -18.15
CA GLU A 95 -0.96 2.49 -18.97
C GLU A 95 -0.32 1.44 -19.88
N ALA A 96 -0.08 0.22 -19.37
CA ALA A 96 0.42 -0.90 -20.18
C ALA A 96 -0.54 -1.24 -21.33
N ARG A 97 -1.85 -1.29 -21.03
CA ARG A 97 -2.91 -1.49 -22.02
C ARG A 97 -2.85 -0.41 -23.09
N ASP A 98 -2.74 0.85 -22.70
CA ASP A 98 -2.76 1.98 -23.64
C ASP A 98 -1.52 1.98 -24.54
N ILE A 99 -0.34 1.68 -23.98
CA ILE A 99 0.90 1.44 -24.74
C ILE A 99 0.73 0.28 -25.72
N SER A 100 0.15 -0.85 -25.27
CA SER A 100 -0.06 -2.03 -26.11
C SER A 100 -1.05 -1.79 -27.25
N ARG A 101 -2.04 -0.92 -27.05
CA ARG A 101 -3.01 -0.52 -28.09
C ARG A 101 -2.40 0.45 -29.09
N ALA A 102 -1.46 1.28 -28.68
CA ALA A 102 -0.73 2.21 -29.54
C ALA A 102 0.41 1.53 -30.32
N ALA A 103 0.84 0.33 -29.93
CA ALA A 103 1.91 -0.40 -30.59
C ALA A 103 1.57 -0.74 -32.06
N PRO A 104 2.49 -0.52 -33.02
CA PRO A 104 2.28 -0.83 -34.43
C PRO A 104 1.85 -2.28 -34.66
N SER A 105 1.15 -2.56 -35.75
CA SER A 105 0.83 -3.93 -36.16
C SER A 105 2.06 -4.69 -36.68
N ALA A 106 1.99 -6.03 -36.72
CA ALA A 106 3.07 -6.85 -37.28
C ALA A 106 3.35 -6.55 -38.77
N ALA A 107 2.32 -6.15 -39.54
CA ALA A 107 2.48 -5.72 -40.93
C ALA A 107 3.25 -4.39 -41.06
N GLU A 108 3.01 -3.44 -40.14
CA GLU A 108 3.75 -2.17 -40.10
C GLU A 108 5.23 -2.36 -39.73
N ARG A 109 5.59 -3.51 -39.15
CA ARG A 109 6.98 -3.92 -38.86
C ARG A 109 7.64 -4.74 -39.97
N GLY A 110 7.00 -4.93 -41.11
CA GLY A 110 7.58 -5.64 -42.26
C GLY A 110 7.69 -7.16 -42.09
N ALA A 111 6.97 -7.77 -41.13
CA ALA A 111 6.95 -9.21 -40.97
C ALA A 111 5.99 -9.88 -41.96
N ALA A 112 6.41 -10.97 -42.62
CA ALA A 112 5.60 -11.73 -43.58
C ALA A 112 4.45 -12.56 -42.94
N ALA A 113 4.16 -12.36 -41.66
CA ALA A 113 3.09 -13.03 -40.93
C ALA A 113 1.77 -12.26 -41.08
N PRO A 114 0.59 -12.93 -41.07
CA PRO A 114 -0.69 -12.26 -41.10
C PRO A 114 -0.75 -11.24 -39.96
N ALA A 115 -1.10 -10.01 -40.31
CA ALA A 115 -1.10 -8.85 -39.44
C ALA A 115 -2.13 -8.98 -38.30
N ALA A 116 -1.79 -9.72 -37.25
CA ALA A 116 -2.50 -9.56 -36.00
C ALA A 116 -2.21 -8.13 -35.51
N ARG A 117 -3.26 -7.32 -35.37
CA ARG A 117 -3.17 -6.10 -34.55
C ARG A 117 -2.70 -6.53 -33.17
N SER A 118 -1.85 -5.77 -32.49
CA SER A 118 -1.37 -6.13 -31.15
C SER A 118 -2.52 -6.52 -30.20
N GLY A 119 -3.71 -5.92 -30.36
CA GLY A 119 -4.92 -6.26 -29.61
C GLY A 119 -5.65 -7.57 -29.97
N THR A 120 -5.17 -8.39 -30.91
CA THR A 120 -5.78 -9.69 -31.27
C THR A 120 -4.88 -10.89 -30.97
N ASP A 121 -3.71 -10.69 -30.37
CA ASP A 121 -2.85 -11.80 -29.91
C ASP A 121 -3.53 -12.53 -28.72
N PRO A 122 -3.92 -13.81 -28.87
CA PRO A 122 -4.60 -14.54 -27.80
C PRO A 122 -3.75 -14.68 -26.53
N TYR A 123 -2.42 -14.72 -26.63
CA TYR A 123 -1.54 -14.79 -25.46
C TYR A 123 -1.49 -13.46 -24.71
N LEU A 124 -1.49 -12.35 -25.46
CA LEU A 124 -1.57 -11.01 -24.87
C LEU A 124 -2.93 -10.80 -24.19
N LEU A 125 -4.03 -11.19 -24.84
CA LEU A 125 -5.37 -11.14 -24.27
C LEU A 125 -5.49 -11.98 -23.00
N SER A 126 -4.94 -13.21 -23.01
CA SER A 126 -4.90 -14.07 -21.81
C SER A 126 -4.13 -13.42 -20.66
N THR A 127 -2.97 -12.80 -20.96
CA THR A 127 -2.17 -12.13 -19.93
C THR A 127 -2.91 -10.92 -19.34
N TYR A 128 -3.50 -10.06 -20.18
CA TYR A 128 -4.31 -8.94 -19.67
C TYR A 128 -5.54 -9.41 -18.89
N GLY A 129 -6.18 -10.51 -19.30
CA GLY A 129 -7.29 -11.11 -18.57
C GLY A 129 -6.88 -11.57 -17.17
N GLU A 130 -5.75 -12.24 -17.03
CA GLU A 130 -5.19 -12.65 -15.74
C GLU A 130 -4.91 -11.44 -14.83
N LEU A 131 -4.21 -10.43 -15.36
CA LEU A 131 -3.88 -9.22 -14.59
C LEU A 131 -5.13 -8.42 -14.18
N ALA A 132 -6.14 -8.37 -15.04
CA ALA A 132 -7.42 -7.73 -14.74
C ALA A 132 -8.17 -8.48 -13.61
N ILE A 133 -8.17 -9.81 -13.64
CA ILE A 133 -8.78 -10.62 -12.58
C ILE A 133 -8.09 -10.37 -11.24
N ASP A 134 -6.76 -10.27 -11.21
CA ASP A 134 -6.02 -9.96 -9.98
C ASP A 134 -6.40 -8.57 -9.43
N ALA A 135 -6.47 -7.55 -10.30
CA ALA A 135 -6.86 -6.20 -9.90
C ALA A 135 -8.32 -6.16 -9.38
N HIS A 136 -9.25 -6.84 -10.06
CA HIS A 136 -10.65 -6.92 -9.64
C HIS A 136 -10.83 -7.68 -8.32
N THR A 137 -10.10 -8.77 -8.13
CA THR A 137 -10.11 -9.54 -6.88
C THR A 137 -9.61 -8.69 -5.72
N ALA A 138 -8.50 -7.97 -5.91
CA ALA A 138 -7.96 -7.08 -4.92
C ALA A 138 -8.93 -5.93 -4.58
N ALA A 139 -9.55 -5.31 -5.59
CA ALA A 139 -10.55 -4.27 -5.40
C ALA A 139 -11.74 -4.76 -4.56
N ALA A 140 -12.30 -5.92 -4.87
CA ALA A 140 -13.45 -6.46 -4.13
C ALA A 140 -13.14 -6.70 -2.64
N VAL A 141 -11.92 -7.15 -2.30
CA VAL A 141 -11.50 -7.34 -0.91
C VAL A 141 -11.28 -6.00 -0.20
N VAL A 142 -10.67 -5.02 -0.89
CA VAL A 142 -10.46 -3.67 -0.36
C VAL A 142 -11.79 -2.95 -0.12
N ASP A 143 -12.75 -3.05 -1.03
CA ASP A 143 -14.08 -2.46 -0.90
C ASP A 143 -14.81 -3.04 0.31
N ARG A 144 -14.77 -4.36 0.48
CA ARG A 144 -15.35 -5.02 1.67
C ARG A 144 -14.73 -4.53 2.97
N ALA A 145 -13.39 -4.37 3.02
CA ALA A 145 -12.70 -3.82 4.19
C ALA A 145 -13.06 -2.34 4.42
N THR A 146 -13.25 -1.57 3.36
CA THR A 146 -13.66 -0.17 3.39
C THR A 146 -15.06 0.01 3.97
N ASP A 147 -16.02 -0.81 3.53
CA ASP A 147 -17.37 -0.79 4.09
C ASP A 147 -17.38 -1.15 5.58
N ALA A 148 -16.57 -2.13 5.99
CA ALA A 148 -16.45 -2.50 7.40
C ALA A 148 -15.82 -1.37 8.23
N MET A 149 -14.76 -0.73 7.71
CA MET A 149 -14.13 0.43 8.34
C MET A 149 -15.12 1.59 8.48
N ALA A 150 -15.89 1.89 7.44
CA ALA A 150 -16.89 2.95 7.46
C ALA A 150 -17.97 2.71 8.53
N ARG A 151 -18.44 1.47 8.68
CA ARG A 151 -19.37 1.09 9.76
C ARG A 151 -18.74 1.25 11.14
N GLY A 152 -17.49 0.78 11.32
CA GLY A 152 -16.76 0.93 12.59
C GLY A 152 -16.57 2.38 13.00
N LEU A 153 -16.16 3.25 12.06
CA LEU A 153 -16.00 4.68 12.28
C LEU A 153 -17.33 5.37 12.60
N SER A 154 -18.41 4.98 11.90
CA SER A 154 -19.76 5.54 12.13
C SER A 154 -20.32 5.20 13.52
N ALA A 155 -19.94 4.05 14.09
CA ALA A 155 -20.31 3.69 15.46
C ALA A 155 -19.62 4.56 16.53
N GLY A 156 -18.52 5.23 16.19
CA GLY A 156 -17.79 6.12 17.09
C GLY A 156 -17.38 5.43 18.39
N ARG A 157 -17.78 6.01 19.54
CA ARG A 157 -17.46 5.45 20.87
C ARG A 157 -18.20 4.14 21.18
N ASN A 158 -19.20 3.77 20.40
CA ASN A 158 -20.01 2.56 20.62
C ASN A 158 -19.47 1.33 19.87
N VAL A 159 -18.36 1.45 19.14
CA VAL A 159 -17.74 0.31 18.46
C VAL A 159 -17.23 -0.71 19.48
N SER A 160 -17.46 -2.00 19.25
CA SER A 160 -16.98 -3.07 20.12
C SER A 160 -15.58 -3.55 19.71
N MET A 161 -14.86 -4.18 20.63
CA MET A 161 -13.56 -4.81 20.32
C MET A 161 -13.70 -5.96 19.32
N GLU A 162 -14.83 -6.65 19.32
CA GLU A 162 -15.17 -7.69 18.34
C GLU A 162 -15.29 -7.09 16.93
N THR A 163 -16.03 -5.99 16.78
CA THR A 163 -16.12 -5.27 15.50
C THR A 163 -14.74 -4.78 15.04
N CYS A 164 -13.91 -4.26 15.96
CA CYS A 164 -12.55 -3.84 15.61
C CYS A 164 -11.69 -5.02 15.15
N ALA A 165 -11.82 -6.20 15.76
CA ALA A 165 -11.11 -7.40 15.33
C ALA A 165 -11.57 -7.89 13.95
N ASP A 166 -12.87 -7.92 13.68
CA ASP A 166 -13.40 -8.27 12.36
C ASP A 166 -12.88 -7.32 11.28
N ILE A 167 -12.85 -6.01 11.57
CA ILE A 167 -12.27 -5.01 10.68
C ILE A 167 -10.77 -5.27 10.50
N SER A 168 -10.05 -5.59 11.57
CA SER A 168 -8.62 -5.91 11.52
C SER A 168 -8.33 -7.07 10.57
N VAL A 169 -9.14 -8.13 10.59
CA VAL A 169 -9.02 -9.28 9.68
C VAL A 169 -9.30 -8.88 8.24
N LEU A 170 -10.31 -8.06 7.99
CA LEU A 170 -10.63 -7.59 6.63
C LEU A 170 -9.54 -6.69 6.07
N VAL A 171 -9.00 -5.78 6.88
CA VAL A 171 -7.82 -4.98 6.53
C VAL A 171 -6.62 -5.90 6.32
N ALA A 172 -6.47 -6.94 7.14
CA ALA A 172 -5.42 -7.92 7.00
C ALA A 172 -5.53 -8.72 5.69
N ALA A 173 -6.73 -9.07 5.24
CA ALA A 173 -6.97 -9.69 3.96
C ALA A 173 -6.71 -8.73 2.80
N ALA A 174 -7.16 -7.47 2.92
CA ALA A 174 -6.98 -6.44 1.91
C ALA A 174 -5.50 -6.22 1.57
N GLU A 175 -4.64 -5.89 2.55
CA GLU A 175 -3.22 -5.62 2.23
C GLU A 175 -2.44 -6.88 1.79
N ALA A 176 -2.89 -8.10 2.15
CA ALA A 176 -2.31 -9.35 1.66
C ALA A 176 -2.65 -9.58 0.16
N VAL A 177 -3.91 -9.40 -0.22
CA VAL A 177 -4.36 -9.58 -1.61
C VAL A 177 -3.83 -8.45 -2.49
N THR A 178 -3.92 -7.19 -2.07
CA THR A 178 -3.34 -6.07 -2.85
C THR A 178 -1.83 -6.18 -2.94
N GLY A 179 -1.14 -6.61 -1.88
CA GLY A 179 0.31 -6.81 -1.91
C GLY A 179 0.74 -7.81 -2.98
N ARG A 180 0.02 -8.95 -3.08
CA ARG A 180 0.22 -9.94 -4.14
C ARG A 180 -0.11 -9.40 -5.52
N ALA A 181 -1.30 -8.82 -5.70
CA ALA A 181 -1.77 -8.31 -6.99
C ALA A 181 -0.84 -7.22 -7.53
N THR A 182 -0.46 -6.26 -6.68
CA THR A 182 0.44 -5.16 -7.07
C THR A 182 1.82 -5.70 -7.46
N ALA A 183 2.39 -6.63 -6.70
CA ALA A 183 3.67 -7.24 -7.04
C ALA A 183 3.62 -7.99 -8.38
N HIS A 184 2.55 -8.77 -8.63
CA HIS A 184 2.38 -9.52 -9.87
C HIS A 184 2.16 -8.59 -11.06
N ILE A 185 1.16 -7.70 -10.99
CA ILE A 185 0.79 -6.79 -12.08
C ILE A 185 1.96 -5.90 -12.48
N THR A 186 2.63 -5.25 -11.52
CA THR A 186 3.72 -4.32 -11.84
C THR A 186 4.94 -5.01 -12.42
N ALA A 187 5.25 -6.25 -12.02
CA ALA A 187 6.31 -7.04 -12.65
C ALA A 187 5.91 -7.47 -14.07
N ARG A 188 4.70 -7.99 -14.25
CA ARG A 188 4.24 -8.52 -15.53
C ARG A 188 4.07 -7.43 -16.58
N VAL A 189 3.65 -6.23 -16.18
CA VAL A 189 3.56 -5.06 -17.05
C VAL A 189 4.91 -4.70 -17.68
N LEU A 190 6.01 -4.78 -16.93
CA LEU A 190 7.36 -4.52 -17.45
C LEU A 190 7.72 -5.52 -18.56
N GLU A 191 7.48 -6.81 -18.31
CA GLU A 191 7.73 -7.87 -19.28
C GLU A 191 6.91 -7.70 -20.58
N LEU A 192 5.66 -7.22 -20.46
CA LEU A 192 4.80 -6.97 -21.61
C LEU A 192 5.31 -5.82 -22.48
N THR A 193 5.81 -4.75 -21.87
CA THR A 193 6.31 -3.58 -22.60
C THR A 193 7.70 -3.79 -23.18
N ASP A 194 8.55 -4.57 -22.53
CA ASP A 194 9.88 -4.91 -23.04
C ASP A 194 9.79 -5.80 -24.30
N ARG A 195 8.75 -6.64 -24.39
CA ARG A 195 8.53 -7.56 -25.53
C ARG A 195 7.81 -6.90 -26.73
N SER A 196 7.16 -5.76 -26.54
CA SER A 196 6.28 -5.14 -27.54
C SER A 196 6.99 -4.15 -28.48
N GLY A 197 8.28 -3.89 -28.29
CA GLY A 197 9.08 -2.98 -29.14
C GLY A 197 10.39 -3.61 -29.64
N PRO A 198 10.88 -3.25 -30.84
CA PRO A 198 12.27 -3.55 -31.20
C PRO A 198 13.22 -2.79 -30.25
N PRO A 199 14.41 -3.34 -29.96
CA PRO A 199 15.42 -2.65 -29.16
C PRO A 199 15.69 -1.28 -29.77
N GLY A 200 15.27 -0.22 -29.07
CA GLY A 200 15.37 1.18 -29.53
C GLY A 200 14.07 1.99 -29.58
N ILE A 201 12.87 1.38 -29.59
CA ILE A 201 11.60 2.15 -29.42
C ILE A 201 11.30 2.42 -27.95
N THR A 202 11.65 1.49 -27.06
CA THR A 202 11.56 1.67 -25.60
C THR A 202 12.42 2.83 -25.10
N ASP A 203 13.58 3.06 -25.74
CA ASP A 203 14.48 4.18 -25.45
C ASP A 203 14.03 5.50 -26.12
N ARG A 204 13.36 5.46 -27.28
CA ARG A 204 12.85 6.67 -27.96
C ARG A 204 11.55 7.20 -27.35
N ALA A 205 10.75 6.36 -26.69
CA ALA A 205 9.49 6.75 -26.05
C ALA A 205 9.59 6.86 -24.51
N GLY A 206 10.69 6.45 -23.89
CA GLY A 206 10.90 6.52 -22.43
C GLY A 206 9.93 5.66 -21.60
N SER A 207 9.10 4.83 -22.23
CA SER A 207 7.96 4.15 -21.60
C SER A 207 8.35 3.04 -20.62
N GLY A 208 9.42 2.27 -20.91
CA GLY A 208 9.89 1.22 -19.99
C GLY A 208 10.46 1.80 -18.68
N ALA A 209 11.27 2.85 -18.80
CA ALA A 209 11.78 3.64 -17.67
C ALA A 209 10.70 4.54 -17.02
N ALA A 210 9.51 4.63 -17.62
CA ALA A 210 8.36 5.25 -16.99
C ALA A 210 7.55 4.21 -16.20
N LEU A 211 7.31 3.01 -16.72
CA LEU A 211 6.49 1.98 -16.05
C LEU A 211 7.17 1.36 -14.84
N ASP A 212 8.50 1.32 -14.82
CA ASP A 212 9.27 0.84 -13.66
C ASP A 212 8.96 1.63 -12.37
N ARG A 213 8.43 2.86 -12.50
CA ARG A 213 7.98 3.68 -11.38
C ARG A 213 6.90 2.99 -10.55
N PHE A 214 5.98 2.26 -11.19
CA PHE A 214 4.92 1.55 -10.49
C PHE A 214 5.50 0.40 -9.66
N TRP A 215 6.38 -0.40 -10.25
CA TRP A 215 7.07 -1.49 -9.56
C TRP A 215 7.92 -0.98 -8.39
N ARG A 216 8.71 0.09 -8.61
CA ARG A 216 9.54 0.70 -7.55
C ARG A 216 8.68 1.24 -6.41
N ASN A 217 7.59 1.94 -6.72
CA ASN A 217 6.66 2.47 -5.71
C ASN A 217 5.95 1.36 -4.95
N ALA A 218 5.49 0.31 -5.64
CA ALA A 218 4.86 -0.86 -5.06
C ALA A 218 5.81 -1.58 -4.09
N ARG A 219 7.04 -1.85 -4.52
CA ARG A 219 8.06 -2.52 -3.69
C ARG A 219 8.32 -1.81 -2.38
N VAL A 220 8.42 -0.48 -2.39
CA VAL A 220 8.63 0.30 -1.16
C VAL A 220 7.41 0.22 -0.23
N LEU A 221 6.18 0.28 -0.78
CA LEU A 221 4.96 0.18 0.03
C LEU A 221 4.76 -1.20 0.63
N THR A 222 4.95 -2.25 -0.16
CA THR A 222 4.67 -3.63 0.28
C THR A 222 5.79 -4.19 1.17
N ALA A 223 7.02 -3.67 1.08
CA ALA A 223 8.12 -4.10 1.95
C ALA A 223 7.87 -3.87 3.45
N GLN A 224 6.99 -2.93 3.79
CA GLN A 224 6.61 -2.66 5.18
C GLN A 224 5.62 -3.67 5.75
N SER A 225 5.05 -4.54 4.92
CA SER A 225 4.05 -5.53 5.33
C SER A 225 4.57 -6.95 5.08
N SER A 226 4.69 -7.75 6.14
CA SER A 226 4.98 -9.19 6.00
C SER A 226 3.72 -9.97 5.63
N PRO A 227 3.63 -10.58 4.43
CA PRO A 227 2.47 -11.39 4.06
C PRO A 227 2.30 -12.60 5.01
N ALA A 228 3.40 -13.15 5.52
CA ALA A 228 3.38 -14.29 6.44
C ALA A 228 2.73 -13.93 7.78
N HIS A 229 3.05 -12.75 8.34
CA HIS A 229 2.40 -12.28 9.57
C HIS A 229 0.89 -12.10 9.35
N ARG A 230 0.52 -11.57 8.20
CA ARG A 230 -0.87 -11.28 7.85
C ARG A 230 -1.72 -12.52 7.70
N LEU A 231 -1.19 -13.53 7.02
CA LEU A 231 -1.85 -14.83 6.90
C LEU A 231 -1.97 -15.54 8.25
N ARG A 232 -0.96 -15.39 9.12
CA ARG A 232 -1.01 -15.92 10.48
C ARG A 232 -2.11 -15.25 11.31
N ASP A 233 -2.20 -13.92 11.27
CA ASP A 233 -3.21 -13.16 12.00
C ASP A 233 -4.64 -13.53 11.55
N ILE A 234 -4.85 -13.66 10.23
CA ILE A 234 -6.13 -14.11 9.67
C ILE A 234 -6.44 -15.55 10.11
N GLY A 235 -5.44 -16.44 10.04
CA GLY A 235 -5.60 -17.85 10.40
C GLY A 235 -5.89 -18.06 11.88
N ASP A 236 -5.21 -17.32 12.76
CA ASP A 236 -5.44 -17.38 14.20
C ASP A 236 -6.84 -16.88 14.57
N HIS A 237 -7.29 -15.79 13.97
CA HIS A 237 -8.68 -15.34 14.13
C HIS A 237 -9.69 -16.37 13.62
N TYR A 238 -9.49 -16.92 12.42
CA TYR A 238 -10.41 -17.89 11.83
C TYR A 238 -10.50 -19.19 12.64
N LEU A 239 -9.37 -19.69 13.15
CA LEU A 239 -9.32 -20.96 13.87
C LEU A 239 -9.70 -20.83 15.34
N ASN A 240 -9.24 -19.76 16.00
CA ASN A 240 -9.30 -19.62 17.46
C ASN A 240 -10.22 -18.48 17.93
N GLY A 241 -10.73 -17.64 17.03
CA GLY A 241 -11.49 -16.44 17.40
C GLY A 241 -10.64 -15.34 18.04
N SER A 242 -9.31 -15.42 17.93
CA SER A 242 -8.39 -14.44 18.50
C SER A 242 -8.61 -13.04 17.91
N HIS A 243 -8.43 -12.00 18.72
CA HIS A 243 -8.41 -10.62 18.23
C HIS A 243 -7.03 -10.33 17.62
N PRO A 244 -6.91 -10.04 16.31
CA PRO A 244 -5.61 -9.73 15.72
C PRO A 244 -5.04 -8.42 16.27
N PRO A 245 -3.71 -8.29 16.35
CA PRO A 245 -3.09 -7.05 16.81
C PRO A 245 -3.46 -5.89 15.88
N PHE A 246 -3.90 -4.78 16.48
CA PHE A 246 -4.33 -3.58 15.73
C PHE A 246 -3.16 -2.75 15.18
N ALA A 247 -1.97 -2.91 15.76
CA ALA A 247 -0.73 -2.28 15.34
C ALA A 247 0.31 -3.32 14.88
N HIS A 248 1.29 -2.88 14.09
CA HIS A 248 2.38 -3.75 13.67
C HIS A 248 3.24 -4.16 14.88
N ARG A 249 3.49 -5.47 15.03
CA ARG A 249 4.57 -5.93 15.92
C ARG A 249 5.90 -5.79 15.16
N PRO A 250 6.93 -5.17 15.76
CA PRO A 250 8.25 -5.08 15.15
C PRO A 250 8.86 -6.47 14.91
#